data_AF-A0A1F2QIJ7-F1
#
_entry.id   AF-A0A1F2QIJ7-F1
#
_cell.length_a   1.000
_cell.length_b   1.000
_cell.length_c   1.000
_cell.angle_alpha   90.00
_cell.angle_beta   90.00
_cell.angle_gamma   90.00
#
_symmetry.space_group_name_H-M   'P 1'
#
loop_
_entity.id
_entity.type
_entity.pdbx_description
1 polymer ?
#
loop_
_entity_poly.entity_id
_entity_poly.type
_entity_poly.pdbx_seq_one_letter_code
_entity_poly.pdbx_strand_id
1 'polypeptide(L)'
;GTVVRVQVLREGSDQPLEFVITRDEIPRLSVDFFFEIRPHVGYVRLAGFNENTHDELARALEALQADQLEGLILDLRGNPGGLLNEGVAVADMFLAKNQLVVSHRGRAQRERRYYAQRGNQGREFPLVVLVDRFSASASEIVAGALQDHDRALIVGETSFGKGLVQTVYPLSYHTGLALTTARYYTPSGRLIQRDFHTVSLYNYYYGRNNTNGPEEVYTTDSGRTVYGGGGITPDVEVPNAPTSSFQDALVQKLIIFPWEVGIGDFAKRYLARHPEIPADFQVDDAVLNEFRRYLDERNVRFTEPDIQDNLEWLKLRIKKEIFTSAFGLDQGRRVALGGDPQVLRAIELLPQARQLADNARRVIARSR
;
A
#
# COMPACT_ATOMS: atom_id res chain seq x y z
N GLY A 1 9.73 -1.68 -29.47
CA GLY A 1 9.97 -1.38 -30.89
C GLY A 1 9.37 -2.35 -31.90
N THR A 2 9.40 -3.68 -31.71
CA THR A 2 8.87 -4.64 -32.71
C THR A 2 7.37 -4.88 -32.56
N VAL A 3 6.68 -5.20 -33.66
CA VAL A 3 5.24 -5.49 -33.66
C VAL A 3 4.99 -6.99 -33.42
N VAL A 4 3.90 -7.31 -32.74
CA VAL A 4 3.35 -8.67 -32.63
C VAL A 4 1.87 -8.65 -32.99
N ARG A 5 1.44 -9.65 -33.77
CA ARG A 5 0.01 -9.92 -34.03
C ARG A 5 -0.43 -11.02 -33.09
N VAL A 6 -1.52 -10.78 -32.36
CA VAL A 6 -2.04 -11.72 -31.37
C VAL A 6 -3.51 -11.95 -31.67
N GLN A 7 -3.92 -13.22 -31.67
CA GLN A 7 -5.33 -13.61 -31.70
C GLN A 7 -5.78 -13.92 -30.28
N VAL A 8 -6.88 -13.30 -29.85
CA VAL A 8 -7.45 -13.50 -28.53
C VAL A 8 -8.87 -14.05 -28.69
N LEU A 9 -9.10 -15.26 -28.20
CA LEU A 9 -10.45 -15.79 -28.05
C LEU A 9 -11.08 -15.16 -26.80
N ARG A 10 -12.19 -14.44 -26.98
CA ARG A 10 -12.94 -13.79 -25.91
C ARG A 10 -14.28 -14.49 -25.74
N GLU A 11 -14.67 -14.75 -24.51
CA GLU A 11 -16.01 -15.26 -24.22
C GLU A 11 -17.08 -14.30 -24.78
N GLY A 12 -18.07 -14.84 -25.49
CA GLY A 12 -19.07 -14.05 -26.21
C GLY A 12 -18.70 -13.65 -27.65
N SER A 13 -17.49 -13.98 -28.13
CA SER A 13 -17.07 -13.79 -29.52
C SER A 13 -16.99 -15.13 -30.26
N ASP A 14 -17.69 -15.25 -31.39
CA ASP A 14 -17.67 -16.46 -32.23
C ASP A 14 -16.35 -16.64 -32.98
N GLN A 15 -15.57 -15.57 -33.14
CA GLN A 15 -14.28 -15.57 -33.84
C GLN A 15 -13.17 -14.96 -32.96
N PRO A 16 -11.91 -15.40 -33.11
CA PRO A 16 -10.77 -14.75 -32.45
C PRO A 16 -10.65 -13.28 -32.84
N LEU A 17 -10.40 -12.42 -31.86
CA LEU A 17 -10.12 -11.00 -32.07
C LEU A 17 -8.64 -10.81 -32.41
N GLU A 18 -8.35 -10.05 -33.47
CA GLU A 18 -6.98 -9.74 -33.85
C GLU A 18 -6.50 -8.41 -33.27
N PHE A 19 -5.33 -8.44 -32.63
CA PHE A 19 -4.67 -7.27 -32.07
C PHE A 19 -3.27 -7.12 -32.65
N VAL A 20 -2.90 -5.89 -32.99
CA VAL A 20 -1.55 -5.52 -33.38
C VAL A 20 -0.95 -4.72 -32.23
N ILE A 21 0.01 -5.32 -31.53
CA ILE A 21 0.64 -4.73 -30.34
C ILE A 21 2.09 -4.39 -30.69
N THR A 22 2.48 -3.14 -30.46
CA THR A 22 3.88 -2.74 -30.51
C THR A 22 4.51 -3.07 -29.16
N ARG A 23 5.54 -3.93 -29.14
CA ARG A 23 6.28 -4.23 -27.92
C ARG A 23 6.89 -2.96 -27.37
N ASP A 24 6.85 -2.81 -26.06
CA ASP A 24 7.56 -1.76 -25.34
C ASP A 24 8.21 -2.36 -24.08
N GLU A 25 9.11 -1.62 -23.45
CA GLU A 25 9.57 -1.98 -22.11
C GLU A 25 8.39 -1.88 -21.13
N ILE A 26 8.29 -2.85 -20.21
CA ILE A 26 7.29 -2.81 -19.14
C ILE A 26 7.94 -2.07 -17.97
N PRO A 27 7.61 -0.79 -17.72
CA PRO A 27 8.20 -0.05 -16.63
C PRO A 27 7.77 -0.68 -15.30
N ARG A 28 8.74 -0.96 -14.43
CA ARG A 28 8.49 -1.41 -13.06
C ARG A 28 8.40 -0.20 -12.15
N LEU A 29 7.31 0.55 -12.27
CA LEU A 29 7.05 1.75 -11.47
C LEU A 29 6.97 1.40 -9.98
N SER A 30 7.54 2.26 -9.14
CA SER A 30 7.37 2.21 -7.69
C SER A 30 6.08 2.88 -7.25
N VAL A 31 5.67 3.95 -7.93
CA VAL A 31 4.31 4.51 -7.80
C VAL A 31 3.40 3.72 -8.74
N ASP A 32 2.58 2.82 -8.19
CA ASP A 32 1.72 1.93 -8.98
C ASP A 32 0.52 2.70 -9.58
N PHE A 33 -0.08 3.59 -8.80
CA PHE A 33 -1.11 4.52 -9.27
C PHE A 33 -1.34 5.65 -8.26
N PHE A 34 -1.94 6.74 -8.74
CA PHE A 34 -2.33 7.87 -7.92
C PHE A 34 -3.52 8.59 -8.53
N PHE A 35 -4.35 9.21 -7.68
CA PHE A 35 -5.44 10.09 -8.09
C PHE A 35 -6.07 10.80 -6.90
N GLU A 36 -6.90 11.81 -7.17
CA GLU A 36 -7.84 12.35 -6.18
C GLU A 36 -8.93 11.32 -5.86
N ILE A 37 -8.99 10.86 -4.60
CA ILE A 37 -9.99 9.90 -4.11
C ILE A 37 -11.28 10.61 -3.61
N ARG A 38 -11.13 11.87 -3.23
CA ARG A 38 -12.18 12.87 -2.98
C ARG A 38 -11.67 14.20 -3.52
N PRO A 39 -12.54 15.20 -3.77
CA PRO A 39 -12.10 16.54 -4.14
C PRO A 39 -10.99 17.01 -3.20
N HIS A 40 -9.84 17.39 -3.75
CA HIS A 40 -8.66 17.87 -3.01
C HIS A 40 -8.03 16.87 -2.02
N VAL A 41 -8.38 15.58 -2.08
CA VAL A 41 -7.73 14.52 -1.29
C VAL A 41 -7.00 13.58 -2.22
N GLY A 42 -5.67 13.64 -2.22
CA GLY A 42 -4.82 12.77 -3.00
C GLY A 42 -4.69 11.38 -2.38
N TYR A 43 -4.59 10.36 -3.22
CA TYR A 43 -4.19 9.02 -2.85
C TYR A 43 -3.01 8.59 -3.75
N VAL A 44 -1.96 8.05 -3.14
CA VAL A 44 -0.78 7.54 -3.85
C VAL A 44 -0.47 6.13 -3.36
N ARG A 45 -0.45 5.16 -4.28
CA ARG A 45 0.00 3.79 -4.03
C ARG A 45 1.49 3.67 -4.34
N LEU A 46 2.31 3.49 -3.30
CA LEU A 46 3.75 3.25 -3.46
C LEU A 46 4.07 1.79 -3.14
N ALA A 47 4.35 0.99 -4.17
CA ALA A 47 4.49 -0.47 -4.08
C ALA A 47 5.94 -0.95 -3.91
N GLY A 48 6.92 -0.06 -4.09
CA GLY A 48 8.34 -0.38 -3.93
C GLY A 48 9.22 0.86 -3.80
N PHE A 49 10.53 0.64 -3.68
CA PHE A 49 11.55 1.69 -3.70
C PHE A 49 12.67 1.33 -4.68
N ASN A 50 12.47 1.64 -5.96
CA ASN A 50 13.45 1.56 -7.05
C ASN A 50 14.21 2.89 -7.26
N GLU A 51 15.20 2.93 -8.14
CA GLU A 51 16.07 4.08 -8.41
C GLU A 51 15.34 5.39 -8.79
N ASN A 52 14.12 5.31 -9.32
CA ASN A 52 13.35 6.47 -9.81
C ASN A 52 12.14 6.80 -8.91
N THR A 53 12.05 6.20 -7.72
CA THR A 53 10.88 6.31 -6.83
C THR A 53 10.60 7.76 -6.47
N HIS A 54 11.64 8.52 -6.11
CA HIS A 54 11.48 9.92 -5.76
C HIS A 54 10.97 10.75 -6.95
N ASP A 55 11.46 10.52 -8.16
CA ASP A 55 11.00 11.24 -9.36
C ASP A 55 9.57 10.86 -9.77
N GLU A 56 9.19 9.58 -9.61
CA GLU A 56 7.81 9.13 -9.80
C GLU A 56 6.86 9.76 -8.79
N LEU A 57 7.23 9.81 -7.51
CA LEU A 57 6.42 10.42 -6.47
C LEU A 57 6.32 11.95 -6.65
N ALA A 58 7.41 12.61 -7.02
CA ALA A 58 7.40 14.05 -7.30
C ALA A 58 6.41 14.39 -8.43
N ARG A 59 6.42 13.61 -9.52
CA ARG A 59 5.47 13.77 -10.63
C ARG A 59 4.03 13.48 -10.21
N ALA A 60 3.81 12.45 -9.38
CA ALA A 60 2.49 12.15 -8.84
C ALA A 60 1.95 13.30 -7.98
N LEU A 61 2.78 13.88 -7.11
CA LEU A 61 2.42 15.03 -6.28
C LEU A 61 2.16 16.29 -7.12
N GLU A 62 2.94 16.53 -8.16
CA GLU A 62 2.70 17.63 -9.11
C GLU A 62 1.37 17.46 -9.86
N ALA A 63 1.11 16.26 -10.39
CA ALA A 63 -0.14 15.94 -11.08
C ALA A 63 -1.37 16.01 -10.16
N LEU A 64 -1.21 15.71 -8.88
CA LEU A 64 -2.23 15.90 -7.83
C LEU A 64 -2.34 17.34 -7.35
N GLN A 65 -1.56 18.28 -7.90
CA GLN A 65 -1.49 19.68 -7.48
C GLN A 65 -1.29 19.77 -5.95
N ALA A 66 -0.26 19.10 -5.44
CA ALA A 66 -0.01 18.92 -4.00
C ALA A 66 -0.12 20.19 -3.14
N ASP A 67 0.18 21.36 -3.70
CA ASP A 67 0.08 22.64 -3.01
C ASP A 67 -1.38 23.08 -2.71
N GLN A 68 -2.36 22.45 -3.36
CA GLN A 68 -3.81 22.68 -3.20
C GLN A 68 -4.52 21.52 -2.47
N LEU A 69 -3.79 20.46 -2.08
CA LEU A 69 -4.41 19.33 -1.41
C LEU A 69 -4.86 19.70 0.00
N GLU A 70 -6.06 19.25 0.36
CA GLU A 70 -6.60 19.31 1.71
C GLU A 70 -6.22 18.07 2.53
N GLY A 71 -5.67 17.05 1.88
CA GLY A 71 -5.10 15.84 2.50
C GLY A 71 -4.43 14.91 1.49
N LEU A 72 -3.51 14.08 1.99
CA LEU A 72 -2.87 13.03 1.21
C LEU A 72 -2.89 11.71 1.99
N ILE A 73 -3.25 10.63 1.30
CA ILE A 73 -3.08 9.25 1.77
C ILE A 73 -1.93 8.63 1.00
N LEU A 74 -0.84 8.30 1.70
CA LEU A 74 0.29 7.56 1.16
C LEU A 74 0.17 6.09 1.56
N ASP A 75 -0.11 5.23 0.60
CA ASP A 75 -0.34 3.81 0.85
C ASP A 75 0.92 2.98 0.63
N LEU A 76 1.49 2.46 1.72
CA LEU A 76 2.69 1.62 1.75
C LEU A 76 2.36 0.14 2.05
N ARG A 77 1.08 -0.25 2.12
CA ARG A 77 0.67 -1.63 2.41
C ARG A 77 1.26 -2.60 1.40
N GLY A 78 1.68 -3.79 1.77
CA GLY A 78 2.29 -4.72 0.81
C GLY A 78 3.65 -4.29 0.23
N ASN A 79 4.23 -3.13 0.62
CA ASN A 79 5.49 -2.65 0.07
C ASN A 79 6.68 -3.20 0.88
N PRO A 80 7.47 -4.14 0.32
CA PRO A 80 8.59 -4.78 1.02
C PRO A 80 9.82 -3.87 1.18
N GLY A 81 9.74 -2.62 0.72
CA GLY A 81 10.80 -1.63 0.73
C GLY A 81 11.61 -1.63 -0.56
N GLY A 82 12.92 -1.44 -0.43
CA GLY A 82 13.84 -1.31 -1.54
C GLY A 82 15.05 -0.47 -1.13
N LEU A 83 15.48 0.42 -2.02
CA LEU A 83 16.69 1.23 -1.80
C LEU A 83 16.51 2.19 -0.62
N LEU A 84 17.46 2.16 0.33
CA LEU A 84 17.44 3.03 1.52
C LEU A 84 17.42 4.52 1.13
N ASN A 85 18.25 4.91 0.16
CA ASN A 85 18.34 6.31 -0.26
C ASN A 85 17.01 6.82 -0.85
N GLU A 86 16.24 5.95 -1.48
CA GLU A 86 14.92 6.29 -2.01
C GLU A 86 13.89 6.43 -0.88
N GLY A 87 13.95 5.58 0.14
CA GLY A 87 13.19 5.79 1.37
C GLY A 87 13.52 7.14 2.03
N VAL A 88 14.81 7.53 2.05
CA VAL A 88 15.24 8.84 2.55
C VAL A 88 14.70 9.98 1.69
N ALA A 89 14.77 9.86 0.36
CA ALA A 89 14.30 10.87 -0.57
C ALA A 89 12.77 11.03 -0.53
N VAL A 90 12.02 9.95 -0.35
CA VAL A 90 10.55 10.01 -0.14
C VAL A 90 10.22 10.71 1.16
N ALA A 91 10.89 10.38 2.27
CA ALA A 91 10.66 11.06 3.56
C ALA A 91 11.04 12.56 3.51
N ASP A 92 12.11 12.91 2.79
CA ASP A 92 12.55 14.30 2.56
C ASP A 92 11.43 15.18 1.97
N MET A 93 10.57 14.64 1.11
CA MET A 93 9.47 15.39 0.49
C MET A 93 8.38 15.83 1.46
N PHE A 94 8.30 15.23 2.64
CA PHE A 94 7.23 15.49 3.61
C PHE A 94 7.73 16.10 4.92
N LEU A 95 9.01 15.94 5.24
CA LEU A 95 9.65 16.46 6.46
C LEU A 95 10.21 17.86 6.26
N ALA A 96 10.34 18.64 7.32
CA ALA A 96 11.06 19.91 7.29
C ALA A 96 12.56 19.69 7.07
N LYS A 97 13.20 20.65 6.40
CA LYS A 97 14.65 20.61 6.16
C LYS A 97 15.42 20.41 7.47
N ASN A 98 16.45 19.57 7.42
CA ASN A 98 17.31 19.14 8.53
C ASN A 98 16.65 18.24 9.59
N GLN A 99 15.40 17.80 9.42
CA GLN A 99 14.86 16.72 10.24
C GLN A 99 15.59 15.40 9.93
N LEU A 100 15.83 14.60 10.97
CA LEU A 100 16.49 13.31 10.84
C LEU A 100 15.50 12.34 10.17
N VAL A 101 15.90 11.61 9.15
CA VAL A 101 15.04 10.58 8.55
C VAL A 101 15.32 9.24 9.19
N VAL A 102 16.59 8.86 9.22
CA VAL A 102 17.04 7.56 9.73
C VAL A 102 18.51 7.68 10.09
N SER A 103 18.95 6.89 11.07
CA SER A 103 20.37 6.64 11.30
C SER A 103 20.66 5.15 11.20
N HIS A 104 21.89 4.79 10.85
CA HIS A 104 22.35 3.42 11.00
C HIS A 104 23.69 3.35 11.71
N ARG A 105 23.92 2.27 12.45
CA ARG A 105 25.21 1.95 13.05
C ARG A 105 25.42 0.44 13.08
N GLY A 106 26.65 0.03 12.84
CA GLY A 106 27.03 -1.38 12.78
C GLY A 106 28.25 -1.68 13.62
N ARG A 107 28.63 -2.95 13.69
CA ARG A 107 29.83 -3.38 14.45
C ARG A 107 31.11 -2.74 13.90
N ALA A 108 31.22 -2.65 12.58
CA ALA A 108 32.37 -2.07 11.88
C ALA A 108 32.02 -0.76 11.13
N GLN A 109 30.72 -0.41 11.08
CA GLN A 109 30.23 0.77 10.38
C GLN A 109 29.94 1.85 11.41
N ARG A 110 30.61 3.00 11.27
CA ARG A 110 30.32 4.19 12.08
C ARG A 110 28.87 4.61 11.91
N GLU A 111 28.35 5.32 12.90
CA GLU A 111 27.02 5.90 12.78
C GLU A 111 26.95 6.84 11.58
N ARG A 112 25.94 6.65 10.74
CA ARG A 112 25.60 7.58 9.66
C ARG A 112 24.16 8.00 9.83
N ARG A 113 23.94 9.30 9.73
CA ARG A 113 22.63 9.94 9.85
C ARG A 113 22.22 10.51 8.49
N TYR A 114 20.97 10.32 8.14
CA TYR A 114 20.38 10.81 6.91
C TYR A 114 19.32 11.84 7.28
N TYR A 115 19.44 13.04 6.73
CA TYR A 115 18.56 14.16 7.05
C TYR A 115 17.80 14.60 5.81
N ALA A 116 16.59 15.14 6.00
CA ALA A 116 15.85 15.85 4.97
C ALA A 116 16.71 17.03 4.45
N GLN A 117 17.05 17.00 3.17
CA GLN A 117 17.92 17.98 2.51
C GLN A 117 17.12 19.11 1.87
N ARG A 118 16.11 18.76 1.06
CA ARG A 118 15.23 19.74 0.40
C ARG A 118 14.09 20.15 1.33
N GLY A 119 13.57 19.17 2.09
CA GLY A 119 12.40 19.31 2.93
C GLY A 119 11.09 19.42 2.14
N ASN A 120 9.99 19.62 2.87
CA ASN A 120 8.62 19.64 2.37
C ASN A 120 8.25 20.81 1.46
N GLN A 121 9.18 21.73 1.18
CA GLN A 121 8.97 22.90 0.31
C GLN A 121 7.76 23.76 0.71
N GLY A 122 7.42 23.80 2.01
CA GLY A 122 6.27 24.55 2.51
C GLY A 122 4.92 23.82 2.39
N ARG A 123 4.90 22.56 1.93
CA ARG A 123 3.68 21.74 1.88
C ARG A 123 3.31 21.22 3.26
N GLU A 124 2.10 21.58 3.69
CA GLU A 124 1.60 21.31 5.04
C GLU A 124 0.23 20.64 5.06
N PHE A 125 -0.17 20.02 3.94
CA PHE A 125 -1.39 19.24 3.93
C PHE A 125 -1.32 18.07 4.94
N PRO A 126 -2.46 17.70 5.56
CA PRO A 126 -2.60 16.53 6.41
C PRO A 126 -2.16 15.27 5.68
N LEU A 127 -1.38 14.43 6.35
CA LEU A 127 -0.82 13.22 5.78
C LEU A 127 -1.22 12.01 6.64
N VAL A 128 -1.80 11.01 5.99
CA VAL A 128 -2.02 9.69 6.57
C VAL A 128 -1.19 8.67 5.78
N VAL A 129 -0.48 7.80 6.48
CA VAL A 129 0.31 6.72 5.86
C VAL A 129 -0.34 5.38 6.22
N LEU A 130 -0.72 4.61 5.21
CA LEU A 130 -1.24 3.26 5.40
C LEU A 130 -0.08 2.26 5.42
N VAL A 131 -0.05 1.40 6.44
CA VAL A 131 0.92 0.31 6.58
C VAL A 131 0.21 -0.99 6.94
N ASP A 132 0.87 -2.09 6.63
CA ASP A 132 0.44 -3.44 7.01
C ASP A 132 1.66 -4.31 7.35
N ARG A 133 1.41 -5.57 7.72
CA ARG A 133 2.46 -6.55 8.04
C ARG A 133 3.48 -6.84 6.93
N PHE A 134 3.21 -6.41 5.70
CA PHE A 134 4.08 -6.59 4.54
C PHE A 134 4.88 -5.32 4.21
N SER A 135 4.57 -4.21 4.88
CA SER A 135 5.34 -2.98 4.84
C SER A 135 6.68 -3.21 5.53
N ALA A 136 7.79 -3.12 4.79
CA ALA A 136 9.11 -3.46 5.32
C ALA A 136 10.21 -2.50 4.88
N SER A 137 11.32 -2.45 5.62
CA SER A 137 12.57 -1.78 5.23
C SER A 137 12.37 -0.29 4.91
N ALA A 138 12.52 0.13 3.64
CA ALA A 138 12.38 1.53 3.24
C ALA A 138 10.97 2.09 3.55
N SER A 139 9.92 1.27 3.46
CA SER A 139 8.57 1.63 3.87
C SER A 139 8.51 1.99 5.36
N GLU A 140 9.22 1.22 6.18
CA GLU A 140 9.27 1.43 7.64
C GLU A 140 10.16 2.62 8.01
N ILE A 141 11.19 2.93 7.21
CA ILE A 141 11.97 4.16 7.33
C ILE A 141 11.07 5.37 7.09
N VAL A 142 10.29 5.38 6.00
CA VAL A 142 9.36 6.48 5.69
C VAL A 142 8.30 6.60 6.79
N ALA A 143 7.59 5.51 7.12
CA ALA A 143 6.55 5.54 8.14
C ALA A 143 7.10 5.95 9.52
N GLY A 144 8.23 5.38 9.94
CA GLY A 144 8.86 5.70 11.22
C GLY A 144 9.36 7.14 11.31
N ALA A 145 9.95 7.68 10.24
CA ALA A 145 10.40 9.07 10.22
C ALA A 145 9.22 10.05 10.29
N LEU A 146 8.15 9.79 9.55
CA LEU A 146 6.95 10.63 9.56
C LEU A 146 6.18 10.53 10.88
N GLN A 147 6.17 9.35 11.51
CA GLN A 147 5.56 9.15 12.83
C GLN A 147 6.34 9.87 13.93
N ASP A 148 7.66 9.71 13.98
CA ASP A 148 8.51 10.28 15.03
C ASP A 148 8.54 11.80 14.99
N HIS A 149 8.40 12.39 13.80
CA HIS A 149 8.29 13.84 13.62
C HIS A 149 6.86 14.36 13.69
N ASP A 150 5.89 13.51 14.03
CA ASP A 150 4.46 13.88 14.11
C ASP A 150 3.95 14.54 12.81
N ARG A 151 4.53 14.14 11.68
CA ARG A 151 4.18 14.68 10.36
C ARG A 151 3.00 13.94 9.75
N ALA A 152 2.84 12.66 10.06
CA ALA A 152 1.76 11.83 9.56
C ALA A 152 1.14 10.98 10.67
N LEU A 153 -0.15 10.67 10.52
CA LEU A 153 -0.78 9.56 11.25
C LEU A 153 -0.51 8.26 10.51
N ILE A 154 -0.06 7.24 11.24
CA ILE A 154 0.14 5.88 10.73
C ILE A 154 -1.12 5.06 11.00
N VAL A 155 -1.66 4.39 9.98
CA VAL A 155 -2.94 3.67 10.07
C VAL A 155 -2.80 2.28 9.44
N GLY A 156 -3.48 1.28 9.99
CA GLY A 156 -3.54 -0.07 9.43
C GLY A 156 -3.08 -1.13 10.43
N GLU A 157 -2.10 -1.94 10.05
CA GLU A 157 -1.56 -3.04 10.88
C GLU A 157 -0.06 -2.83 11.12
N THR A 158 0.46 -3.34 12.25
CA THR A 158 1.90 -3.26 12.55
C THR A 158 2.75 -3.82 11.41
N SER A 159 3.78 -3.06 11.03
CA SER A 159 4.66 -3.40 9.91
C SER A 159 5.55 -4.63 10.18
N PHE A 160 6.32 -5.05 9.17
CA PHE A 160 7.09 -6.30 9.22
C PHE A 160 8.12 -6.36 10.36
N GLY A 161 8.83 -5.26 10.63
CA GLY A 161 9.89 -5.16 11.62
C GLY A 161 11.27 -5.51 11.08
N LYS A 162 11.66 -5.01 9.90
CA LYS A 162 13.01 -5.18 9.36
C LYS A 162 13.84 -3.93 9.65
N GLY A 163 14.52 -3.91 10.79
CA GLY A 163 15.49 -2.89 11.24
C GLY A 163 16.95 -3.12 10.81
N LEU A 164 17.20 -3.89 9.75
CA LEU A 164 18.55 -4.29 9.30
C LEU A 164 18.97 -3.61 8.01
N VAL A 165 20.24 -3.21 7.94
CA VAL A 165 20.88 -2.70 6.73
C VAL A 165 21.78 -3.79 6.16
N GLN A 166 21.60 -4.08 4.87
CA GLN A 166 22.40 -5.05 4.13
C GLN A 166 23.31 -4.32 3.15
N THR A 167 24.57 -4.76 3.09
CA THR A 167 25.55 -4.32 2.09
C THR A 167 25.77 -5.46 1.11
N VAL A 168 25.72 -5.17 -0.19
CA VAL A 168 26.03 -6.15 -1.24
C VAL A 168 27.50 -6.05 -1.57
N TYR A 169 28.24 -7.11 -1.30
CA TYR A 169 29.66 -7.22 -1.65
C TYR A 169 29.78 -7.96 -2.98
N PRO A 170 30.37 -7.35 -4.02
CA PRO A 170 30.62 -8.06 -5.27
C PRO A 170 31.62 -9.20 -5.04
N LEU A 171 31.35 -10.33 -5.66
CA LEU A 171 32.19 -11.52 -5.64
C LEU A 171 32.61 -11.87 -7.08
N SER A 172 33.47 -12.88 -7.24
CA SER A 172 33.85 -13.40 -8.56
C SER A 172 32.64 -13.95 -9.32
N TYR A 173 32.79 -14.10 -10.64
CA TYR A 173 31.77 -14.71 -11.51
C TYR A 173 30.41 -14.00 -11.49
N HIS A 174 30.39 -12.67 -11.40
CA HIS A 174 29.15 -11.86 -11.35
C HIS A 174 28.18 -12.28 -10.22
N THR A 175 28.72 -12.79 -9.11
CA THR A 175 27.95 -13.10 -7.90
C THR A 175 28.08 -11.98 -6.87
N GLY A 176 27.23 -11.99 -5.84
CA GLY A 176 27.29 -11.03 -4.75
C GLY A 176 26.85 -11.62 -3.42
N LEU A 177 27.42 -11.11 -2.33
CA LEU A 177 27.03 -11.45 -0.96
C LEU A 177 26.25 -10.29 -0.34
N ALA A 178 24.96 -10.50 -0.08
CA ALA A 178 24.18 -9.58 0.74
C ALA A 178 24.40 -9.90 2.23
N LEU A 179 25.18 -9.05 2.91
CA LEU A 179 25.52 -9.23 4.32
C LEU A 179 24.90 -8.11 5.17
N THR A 180 24.24 -8.49 6.27
CA THR A 180 23.79 -7.51 7.27
C THR A 180 24.99 -6.87 7.97
N THR A 181 25.15 -5.57 7.84
CA THR A 181 26.31 -4.84 8.38
C THR A 181 25.94 -3.87 9.49
N ALA A 182 24.68 -3.44 9.57
CA ALA A 182 24.20 -2.46 10.54
C ALA A 182 22.73 -2.66 10.91
N ARG A 183 22.34 -2.03 12.01
CA ARG A 183 20.94 -1.78 12.36
C ARG A 183 20.62 -0.33 12.02
N TYR A 184 19.39 -0.05 11.62
CA TYR A 184 18.90 1.32 11.51
C TYR A 184 17.95 1.67 12.65
N TYR A 185 17.85 2.97 12.90
CA TYR A 185 17.08 3.56 13.99
C TYR A 185 16.26 4.73 13.44
N THR A 186 15.01 4.81 13.88
CA THR A 186 14.11 5.93 13.56
C THR A 186 14.59 7.22 14.25
N PRO A 187 14.01 8.40 13.95
CA PRO A 187 14.45 9.66 14.56
C PRO A 187 14.42 9.70 16.09
N SER A 188 13.43 9.06 16.72
CA SER A 188 13.34 8.91 18.17
C SER A 188 14.31 7.88 18.75
N GLY A 189 15.15 7.25 17.92
CA GLY A 189 16.15 6.26 18.33
C GLY A 189 15.63 4.82 18.40
N ARG A 190 14.43 4.55 17.86
CA ARG A 190 13.78 3.23 17.96
C ARG A 190 14.47 2.21 17.07
N LEU A 191 14.85 1.07 17.63
CA LEU A 191 15.15 -0.12 16.83
C LEU A 191 13.86 -0.89 16.60
N ILE A 192 13.35 -0.88 15.37
CA ILE A 192 12.08 -1.57 15.06
C ILE A 192 12.25 -3.06 14.74
N GLN A 193 13.48 -3.58 14.84
CA GLN A 193 13.78 -4.95 14.43
C GLN A 193 12.98 -5.95 15.25
N ARG A 194 12.13 -6.72 14.57
CA ARG A 194 11.41 -7.85 15.15
C ARG A 194 12.39 -8.92 15.58
N ASP A 195 12.18 -9.49 16.77
CA ASP A 195 13.00 -10.59 17.24
C ASP A 195 12.88 -11.82 16.32
N PHE A 196 14.03 -12.38 15.97
CA PHE A 196 14.18 -13.61 15.20
C PHE A 196 15.04 -14.64 15.93
N HIS A 197 15.53 -14.34 17.14
CA HIS A 197 16.40 -15.23 17.91
C HIS A 197 15.60 -16.34 18.62
N THR A 198 14.39 -16.04 19.05
CA THR A 198 13.58 -16.94 19.89
C THR A 198 12.42 -17.61 19.14
N VAL A 199 12.28 -17.36 17.84
CA VAL A 199 11.13 -17.82 17.04
C VAL A 199 11.58 -18.64 15.84
N SER A 200 10.76 -19.63 15.46
CA SER A 200 10.99 -20.40 14.24
C SER A 200 10.89 -19.49 13.00
N LEU A 201 11.56 -19.87 11.91
CA LEU A 201 11.47 -19.16 10.64
C LEU A 201 10.02 -19.02 10.16
N TYR A 202 9.23 -20.09 10.33
CA TYR A 202 7.80 -20.07 9.98
C TYR A 202 7.04 -19.03 10.81
N ASN A 203 7.23 -19.00 12.13
CA ASN A 203 6.56 -18.04 13.00
C ASN A 203 7.04 -16.60 12.76
N TYR A 204 8.31 -16.40 12.39
CA TYR A 204 8.84 -15.09 12.04
C TYR A 204 8.11 -14.47 10.85
N TYR A 205 7.84 -15.26 9.80
CA TYR A 205 7.18 -14.77 8.59
C TYR A 205 5.64 -14.81 8.66
N TYR A 206 5.06 -15.82 9.31
CA TYR A 206 3.62 -16.12 9.23
C TYR A 206 2.89 -16.01 10.58
N GLY A 207 3.61 -15.86 11.69
CA GLY A 207 3.02 -15.71 13.01
C GLY A 207 2.24 -14.41 13.14
N ARG A 208 0.95 -14.51 13.47
CA ARG A 208 0.09 -13.35 13.77
C ARG A 208 0.25 -12.85 15.21
N ASN A 209 0.71 -13.72 16.11
CA ASN A 209 0.82 -13.49 17.55
C ASN A 209 2.27 -13.65 18.02
N ASN A 210 3.23 -12.88 17.47
CA ASN A 210 4.50 -12.73 18.18
C ASN A 210 4.30 -11.70 19.30
N THR A 211 3.75 -12.20 20.41
CA THR A 211 3.35 -11.50 21.64
C THR A 211 4.52 -11.09 22.52
N ASN A 212 5.64 -10.66 21.93
CA ASN A 212 6.52 -9.74 22.65
C ASN A 212 6.09 -8.37 22.12
N GLY A 213 5.07 -7.79 22.77
CA GLY A 213 4.66 -6.41 22.51
C GLY A 213 5.87 -5.48 22.63
N PRO A 214 5.79 -4.24 22.15
CA PRO A 214 6.94 -3.37 22.13
C PRO A 214 7.50 -3.12 23.53
N GLU A 215 8.62 -3.79 23.84
CA GLU A 215 9.28 -3.69 25.16
C GLU A 215 9.97 -2.34 25.33
N GLU A 216 10.23 -1.65 24.21
CA GLU A 216 10.95 -0.38 24.19
C GLU A 216 9.99 0.78 23.91
N VAL A 217 9.79 1.62 24.92
CA VAL A 217 8.95 2.82 24.86
C VAL A 217 9.81 4.04 24.54
N TYR A 218 9.37 4.83 23.56
CA TYR A 218 10.00 6.06 23.10
C TYR A 218 8.95 7.15 22.95
N THR A 219 9.39 8.36 22.60
CA THR A 219 8.50 9.49 22.36
C THR A 219 8.80 10.17 21.03
N THR A 220 7.77 10.61 20.34
CA THR A 220 7.87 11.49 19.17
C THR A 220 8.34 12.89 19.57
N ASP A 221 8.63 13.75 18.60
CA ASP A 221 9.01 15.15 18.82
C ASP A 221 7.98 15.93 19.65
N SER A 222 6.69 15.63 19.49
CA SER A 222 5.60 16.23 20.27
C SER A 222 5.24 15.45 21.53
N GLY A 223 6.00 14.41 21.89
CA GLY A 223 5.83 13.64 23.11
C GLY A 223 4.79 12.51 23.05
N ARG A 224 4.32 12.08 21.87
CA ARG A 224 3.44 10.90 21.77
C ARG A 224 4.23 9.63 22.01
N THR A 225 3.62 8.67 22.70
CA THR A 225 4.23 7.36 22.92
C THR A 225 4.35 6.59 21.61
N VAL A 226 5.55 6.10 21.34
CA VAL A 226 5.87 5.23 20.21
C VAL A 226 6.79 4.10 20.65
N TYR A 227 6.96 3.10 19.79
CA TYR A 227 7.36 1.77 20.20
C TYR A 227 8.45 1.18 19.30
N GLY A 228 9.42 0.46 19.88
CA GLY A 228 10.43 -0.34 19.18
C GLY A 228 10.14 -1.85 19.22
N GLY A 229 11.00 -2.65 18.58
CA GLY A 229 11.06 -4.11 18.76
C GLY A 229 10.14 -4.99 17.90
N GLY A 230 9.31 -4.44 17.01
CA GLY A 230 8.33 -5.27 16.28
C GLY A 230 7.82 -4.74 14.93
N GLY A 231 8.42 -3.68 14.41
CA GLY A 231 7.89 -2.87 13.31
C GLY A 231 7.40 -1.51 13.78
N ILE A 232 6.85 -0.75 12.84
CA ILE A 232 6.09 0.48 13.07
C ILE A 232 4.67 0.07 13.49
N THR A 233 4.36 0.28 14.76
CA THR A 233 3.00 0.16 15.28
C THR A 233 2.16 1.35 14.77
N PRO A 234 0.97 1.13 14.20
CA PRO A 234 0.11 2.20 13.73
C PRO A 234 -0.42 3.04 14.91
N ASP A 235 -0.64 4.33 14.66
CA ASP A 235 -1.33 5.23 15.60
C ASP A 235 -2.82 4.88 15.72
N VAL A 236 -3.40 4.39 14.61
CA VAL A 236 -4.78 3.88 14.56
C VAL A 236 -4.77 2.51 13.91
N GLU A 237 -5.01 1.47 14.71
CA GLU A 237 -5.13 0.11 14.20
C GLU A 237 -6.47 -0.08 13.47
N VAL A 238 -6.40 -0.62 12.26
CA VAL A 238 -7.57 -0.97 11.45
C VAL A 238 -7.29 -2.34 10.85
N PRO A 239 -7.75 -3.43 11.49
CA PRO A 239 -7.41 -4.77 11.06
C PRO A 239 -8.05 -5.11 9.71
N ASN A 240 -7.37 -5.92 8.92
CA ASN A 240 -7.99 -6.53 7.76
C ASN A 240 -8.96 -7.62 8.22
N ALA A 241 -10.23 -7.53 7.81
CA ALA A 241 -11.20 -8.56 8.12
C ALA A 241 -10.77 -9.89 7.48
N PRO A 242 -10.79 -11.00 8.23
CA PRO A 242 -10.53 -12.31 7.64
C PRO A 242 -11.60 -12.62 6.60
N THR A 243 -11.20 -13.32 5.54
CA THR A 243 -12.15 -13.79 4.53
C THR A 243 -12.99 -14.95 5.07
N SER A 244 -14.24 -15.04 4.62
CA SER A 244 -15.10 -16.20 4.85
C SER A 244 -14.71 -17.36 3.93
N SER A 245 -15.06 -18.59 4.32
CA SER A 245 -14.86 -19.77 3.47
C SER A 245 -15.55 -19.64 2.10
N PHE A 246 -16.67 -18.93 2.06
CA PHE A 246 -17.38 -18.61 0.82
C PHE A 246 -16.57 -17.67 -0.08
N GLN A 247 -16.05 -16.57 0.47
CA GLN A 247 -15.17 -15.66 -0.27
C GLN A 247 -13.93 -16.40 -0.82
N ASP A 248 -13.29 -17.21 0.02
CA ASP A 248 -12.14 -18.02 -0.38
C ASP A 248 -12.49 -18.97 -1.52
N ALA A 249 -13.64 -19.64 -1.45
CA ALA A 249 -14.11 -20.53 -2.51
C ALA A 249 -14.34 -19.80 -3.84
N LEU A 250 -14.92 -18.60 -3.83
CA LEU A 250 -15.12 -17.78 -5.02
C LEU A 250 -13.79 -17.37 -5.66
N VAL A 251 -12.80 -17.00 -4.85
CA VAL A 251 -11.46 -16.62 -5.31
C VAL A 251 -10.68 -17.82 -5.85
N GLN A 252 -10.68 -18.94 -5.13
CA GLN A 252 -9.98 -20.17 -5.55
C GLN A 252 -10.53 -20.73 -6.87
N LYS A 253 -11.84 -20.58 -7.09
CA LYS A 253 -12.51 -20.99 -8.34
C LYS A 253 -12.46 -19.92 -9.44
N LEU A 254 -11.74 -18.80 -9.22
CA LEU A 254 -11.62 -17.65 -10.12
C LEU A 254 -12.97 -17.04 -10.54
N ILE A 255 -14.02 -17.25 -9.75
CA ILE A 255 -15.33 -16.59 -9.95
C ILE A 255 -15.17 -15.09 -9.72
N ILE A 256 -14.46 -14.75 -8.65
CA ILE A 256 -13.92 -13.43 -8.34
C ILE A 256 -12.40 -13.53 -8.47
N PHE A 257 -11.76 -12.58 -9.13
CA PHE A 257 -10.31 -12.59 -9.32
C PHE A 257 -9.61 -12.16 -8.02
N PRO A 258 -8.50 -12.84 -7.61
CA PRO A 258 -7.80 -12.48 -6.38
C PRO A 258 -7.13 -11.10 -6.42
N TRP A 259 -6.62 -10.69 -7.59
CA TRP A 259 -5.75 -9.52 -7.69
C TRP A 259 -6.47 -8.26 -8.18
N GLU A 260 -5.87 -7.10 -7.92
CA GLU A 260 -6.42 -5.80 -8.32
C GLU A 260 -6.50 -5.62 -9.85
N VAL A 261 -5.63 -6.27 -10.61
CA VAL A 261 -5.52 -6.04 -12.07
C VAL A 261 -6.41 -6.92 -12.93
N GLY A 262 -7.06 -7.94 -12.38
CA GLY A 262 -7.81 -8.91 -13.19
C GLY A 262 -9.31 -8.93 -12.92
N ILE A 263 -9.97 -9.77 -13.73
CA ILE A 263 -11.41 -9.99 -13.74
C ILE A 263 -11.71 -11.48 -13.61
N GLY A 264 -12.70 -11.80 -12.79
CA GLY A 264 -13.14 -13.15 -12.53
C GLY A 264 -14.04 -13.64 -13.65
N ASP A 265 -14.32 -14.94 -13.63
CA ASP A 265 -15.12 -15.57 -14.67
C ASP A 265 -16.56 -15.07 -14.68
N PHE A 266 -17.12 -14.66 -13.53
CA PHE A 266 -18.44 -14.04 -13.53
C PHE A 266 -18.46 -12.72 -14.29
N ALA A 267 -17.50 -11.82 -14.04
CA ALA A 267 -17.46 -10.54 -14.73
C ALA A 267 -17.27 -10.72 -16.25
N LYS A 268 -16.46 -11.68 -16.69
CA LYS A 268 -16.31 -12.04 -18.12
C LYS A 268 -17.64 -12.48 -18.72
N ARG A 269 -18.34 -13.41 -18.05
CA ARG A 269 -19.64 -13.92 -18.49
C ARG A 269 -20.70 -12.82 -18.56
N TYR A 270 -20.73 -11.97 -17.54
CA TYR A 270 -21.67 -10.86 -17.44
C TYR A 270 -21.46 -9.88 -18.61
N LEU A 271 -20.21 -9.45 -18.85
CA LEU A 271 -19.88 -8.52 -19.94
C LEU A 271 -20.13 -9.10 -21.34
N ALA A 272 -20.05 -10.42 -21.51
CA ALA A 272 -20.42 -11.07 -22.76
C ALA A 272 -21.93 -10.98 -23.07
N ARG A 273 -22.77 -10.92 -22.03
CA ARG A 273 -24.24 -10.77 -22.16
C ARG A 273 -24.69 -9.30 -22.12
N HIS A 274 -23.92 -8.46 -21.44
CA HIS A 274 -24.18 -7.03 -21.23
C HIS A 274 -22.99 -6.21 -21.75
N PRO A 275 -22.87 -6.05 -23.08
CA PRO A 275 -21.69 -5.42 -23.69
C PRO A 275 -21.60 -3.92 -23.39
N GLU A 276 -22.71 -3.27 -23.04
CA GLU A 276 -22.78 -1.85 -22.70
C GLU A 276 -22.96 -1.69 -21.18
N ILE A 277 -21.96 -1.11 -20.51
CA ILE A 277 -22.01 -0.81 -19.08
C ILE A 277 -22.11 0.72 -18.91
N PRO A 278 -23.17 1.23 -18.26
CA PRO A 278 -23.30 2.66 -18.01
C PRO A 278 -22.34 3.12 -16.90
N ALA A 279 -21.92 4.39 -16.94
CA ALA A 279 -20.93 4.94 -16.00
C ALA A 279 -21.42 4.94 -14.53
N ASP A 280 -22.73 4.98 -14.31
CA ASP A 280 -23.38 4.94 -13.00
C ASP A 280 -23.78 3.53 -12.55
N PHE A 281 -23.35 2.48 -13.29
CA PHE A 281 -23.67 1.08 -13.01
C PHE A 281 -23.48 0.71 -11.52
N GLN A 282 -24.47 0.00 -10.99
CA GLN A 282 -24.46 -0.57 -9.64
C GLN A 282 -24.74 -2.06 -9.71
N VAL A 283 -24.23 -2.80 -8.73
CA VAL A 283 -24.57 -4.21 -8.55
C VAL A 283 -25.88 -4.27 -7.75
N ASP A 284 -26.98 -4.23 -8.49
CA ASP A 284 -28.34 -4.33 -7.97
C ASP A 284 -28.80 -5.79 -7.82
N ASP A 285 -30.07 -5.99 -7.44
CA ASP A 285 -30.65 -7.31 -7.27
C ASP A 285 -30.69 -8.12 -8.57
N ALA A 286 -30.81 -7.48 -9.73
CA ALA A 286 -30.79 -8.16 -11.02
C ALA A 286 -29.40 -8.76 -11.30
N VAL A 287 -28.34 -7.99 -11.07
CA VAL A 287 -26.95 -8.46 -11.19
C VAL A 287 -26.68 -9.59 -10.20
N LEU A 288 -27.13 -9.46 -8.94
CA LEU A 288 -26.95 -10.50 -7.92
C LEU A 288 -27.75 -11.77 -8.22
N ASN A 289 -28.92 -11.67 -8.84
CA ASN A 289 -29.69 -12.83 -9.30
C ASN A 289 -29.02 -13.53 -10.48
N GLU A 290 -28.36 -12.79 -11.38
CA GLU A 290 -27.50 -13.39 -12.40
C GLU A 290 -26.26 -14.05 -11.79
N PHE A 291 -25.66 -13.45 -10.77
CA PHE A 291 -24.55 -14.06 -10.03
C PHE A 291 -24.93 -15.40 -9.40
N ARG A 292 -26.07 -15.47 -8.68
CA ARG A 292 -26.58 -16.72 -8.10
C ARG A 292 -26.78 -17.81 -9.16
N ARG A 293 -27.47 -17.49 -10.26
CA ARG A 293 -27.64 -18.42 -11.39
C ARG A 293 -26.31 -18.89 -11.97
N TYR A 294 -25.33 -18.00 -12.08
CA TYR A 294 -24.00 -18.35 -12.55
C TYR A 294 -23.28 -19.32 -11.59
N LEU A 295 -23.41 -19.12 -10.28
CA LEU A 295 -22.88 -20.06 -9.29
C LEU A 295 -23.54 -21.44 -9.43
N ASP A 296 -24.85 -21.50 -9.60
CA ASP A 296 -25.61 -22.75 -9.83
C ASP A 296 -25.15 -23.46 -11.12
N GLU A 297 -25.06 -22.74 -12.24
CA GLU A 297 -24.56 -23.27 -13.53
C GLU A 297 -23.14 -23.84 -13.41
N ARG A 298 -22.29 -23.23 -12.57
CA ARG A 298 -20.92 -23.67 -12.30
C ARG A 298 -20.81 -24.70 -11.18
N ASN A 299 -21.93 -25.17 -10.62
CA ASN A 299 -21.99 -26.09 -9.48
C ASN A 299 -21.15 -25.60 -8.27
N VAL A 300 -21.14 -24.29 -8.02
CA VAL A 300 -20.50 -23.68 -6.84
C VAL A 300 -21.52 -23.71 -5.70
N ARG A 301 -21.16 -24.38 -4.60
CA ARG A 301 -22.03 -24.46 -3.42
C ARG A 301 -22.05 -23.10 -2.70
N PHE A 302 -23.24 -22.62 -2.39
CA PHE A 302 -23.49 -21.45 -1.54
C PHE A 302 -24.82 -21.61 -0.80
N THR A 303 -25.00 -20.84 0.26
CA THR A 303 -26.28 -20.68 0.97
C THR A 303 -26.74 -19.22 0.89
N GLU A 304 -28.01 -18.94 1.17
CA GLU A 304 -28.47 -17.54 1.19
C GLU A 304 -27.77 -16.71 2.28
N PRO A 305 -27.50 -17.23 3.50
CA PRO A 305 -26.62 -16.56 4.46
C PRO A 305 -25.24 -16.22 3.90
N ASP A 306 -24.60 -17.10 3.12
CA ASP A 306 -23.30 -16.79 2.50
C ASP A 306 -23.37 -15.54 1.61
N ILE A 307 -24.46 -15.37 0.86
CA ILE A 307 -24.64 -14.19 0.01
C ILE A 307 -24.93 -12.94 0.85
N GLN A 308 -25.81 -13.06 1.85
CA GLN A 308 -26.22 -11.92 2.68
C GLN A 308 -25.07 -11.40 3.55
N ASP A 309 -24.32 -12.30 4.20
CA ASP A 309 -23.20 -11.94 5.08
C ASP A 309 -22.03 -11.32 4.30
N ASN A 310 -21.94 -11.59 2.99
CA ASN A 310 -20.87 -11.09 2.11
C ASN A 310 -21.39 -10.08 1.06
N LEU A 311 -22.60 -9.54 1.22
CA LEU A 311 -23.29 -8.78 0.18
C LEU A 311 -22.50 -7.56 -0.29
N GLU A 312 -22.01 -6.74 0.63
CA GLU A 312 -21.27 -5.52 0.30
C GLU A 312 -19.92 -5.84 -0.35
N TRP A 313 -19.25 -6.90 0.11
CA TRP A 313 -18.03 -7.39 -0.52
C TRP A 313 -18.31 -7.89 -1.95
N LEU A 314 -19.38 -8.66 -2.16
CA LEU A 314 -19.76 -9.15 -3.50
C LEU A 314 -20.04 -8.00 -4.45
N LYS A 315 -20.86 -7.04 -4.03
CA LYS A 315 -21.18 -5.84 -4.83
C LYS A 315 -19.91 -5.08 -5.21
N LEU A 316 -19.02 -4.85 -4.25
CA LEU A 316 -17.76 -4.16 -4.46
C LEU A 316 -16.87 -4.92 -5.46
N ARG A 317 -16.68 -6.23 -5.28
CA ARG A 317 -15.81 -7.04 -6.14
C ARG A 317 -16.35 -7.17 -7.56
N ILE A 318 -17.64 -7.46 -7.71
CA ILE A 318 -18.29 -7.54 -9.02
C ILE A 318 -18.19 -6.19 -9.74
N LYS A 319 -18.55 -5.09 -9.06
CA LYS A 319 -18.46 -3.75 -9.66
C LYS A 319 -17.04 -3.41 -10.07
N LYS A 320 -16.06 -3.67 -9.19
CA LYS A 320 -14.64 -3.45 -9.46
C LYS A 320 -14.19 -4.17 -10.72
N GLU A 321 -14.56 -5.44 -10.90
CA GLU A 321 -14.12 -6.23 -12.04
C GLU A 321 -14.79 -5.80 -13.35
N ILE A 322 -16.09 -5.52 -13.29
CA ILE A 322 -16.84 -4.97 -14.42
C ILE A 322 -16.22 -3.61 -14.85
N PHE A 323 -15.96 -2.71 -13.89
CA PHE A 323 -15.35 -1.40 -14.16
C PHE A 323 -13.92 -1.53 -14.69
N THR A 324 -13.13 -2.46 -14.16
CA THR A 324 -11.77 -2.74 -14.65
C THR A 324 -11.78 -3.06 -16.14
N SER A 325 -12.73 -3.89 -16.58
CA SER A 325 -12.86 -4.29 -17.98
C SER A 325 -13.50 -3.20 -18.86
N ALA A 326 -14.57 -2.56 -18.38
CA ALA A 326 -15.37 -1.61 -19.17
C ALA A 326 -14.73 -0.22 -19.29
N PHE A 327 -14.08 0.26 -18.21
CA PHE A 327 -13.57 1.63 -18.13
C PHE A 327 -12.06 1.71 -17.84
N GLY A 328 -11.40 0.56 -17.72
CA GLY A 328 -9.97 0.46 -17.48
C GLY A 328 -9.58 0.31 -16.01
N LEU A 329 -8.31 -0.01 -15.80
CA LEU A 329 -7.76 -0.42 -14.51
C LEU A 329 -7.94 0.64 -13.41
N ASP A 330 -7.74 1.92 -13.73
CA ASP A 330 -7.81 2.99 -12.75
C ASP A 330 -9.23 3.19 -12.21
N GLN A 331 -10.26 2.99 -13.05
CA GLN A 331 -11.65 3.02 -12.59
C GLN A 331 -11.98 1.83 -11.69
N GLY A 332 -11.46 0.64 -12.03
CA GLY A 332 -11.53 -0.53 -11.14
C GLY A 332 -10.87 -0.28 -9.78
N ARG A 333 -9.68 0.32 -9.76
CA ARG A 333 -8.96 0.70 -8.53
C ARG A 333 -9.76 1.71 -7.70
N ARG A 334 -10.33 2.74 -8.32
CA ARG A 334 -11.21 3.71 -7.62
C ARG A 334 -12.41 3.04 -6.95
N VAL A 335 -13.05 2.09 -7.64
CA VAL A 335 -14.14 1.30 -7.04
C VAL A 335 -13.61 0.51 -5.84
N ALA A 336 -12.47 -0.18 -5.99
CA ALA A 336 -11.88 -0.97 -4.90
C ALA A 336 -11.62 -0.13 -3.64
N LEU A 337 -10.94 1.02 -3.79
CA LEU A 337 -10.64 1.91 -2.67
C LEU A 337 -11.89 2.51 -2.03
N GLY A 338 -12.99 2.64 -2.79
CA GLY A 338 -14.27 3.12 -2.27
C GLY A 338 -14.91 2.22 -1.22
N GLY A 339 -14.51 0.95 -1.15
CA GLY A 339 -14.93 -0.01 -0.12
C GLY A 339 -13.80 -0.56 0.73
N ASP A 340 -12.59 0.02 0.66
CA ASP A 340 -11.47 -0.39 1.50
C ASP A 340 -11.60 0.27 2.89
N PRO A 341 -11.78 -0.51 3.96
CA PRO A 341 -12.03 0.04 5.29
C PRO A 341 -10.85 0.85 5.84
N GLN A 342 -9.60 0.51 5.51
CA GLN A 342 -8.43 1.26 5.97
C GLN A 342 -8.30 2.58 5.23
N VAL A 343 -8.62 2.62 3.94
CA VAL A 343 -8.62 3.85 3.13
C VAL A 343 -9.74 4.78 3.57
N LEU A 344 -10.96 4.27 3.74
CA LEU A 344 -12.09 5.04 4.25
C LEU A 344 -11.77 5.62 5.63
N ARG A 345 -11.18 4.81 6.51
CA ARG A 345 -10.74 5.29 7.82
C ARG A 345 -9.62 6.33 7.73
N ALA A 346 -8.69 6.19 6.80
CA ALA A 346 -7.65 7.20 6.57
C ALA A 346 -8.23 8.55 6.11
N ILE A 347 -9.26 8.54 5.26
CA ILE A 347 -9.96 9.78 4.85
C ILE A 347 -10.58 10.46 6.09
N GLU A 348 -11.27 9.70 6.93
CA GLU A 348 -11.88 10.23 8.17
C GLU A 348 -10.85 10.82 9.15
N LEU A 349 -9.62 10.31 9.12
CA LEU A 349 -8.54 10.72 10.03
C LEU A 349 -7.76 11.95 9.54
N LEU A 350 -7.99 12.46 8.34
CA LEU A 350 -7.30 13.64 7.82
C LEU A 350 -7.40 14.89 8.73
N PRO A 351 -8.57 15.22 9.33
CA PRO A 351 -8.64 16.30 10.32
C PRO A 351 -7.75 16.08 11.54
N GLN A 352 -7.65 14.83 12.03
CA GLN A 352 -6.77 14.48 13.14
C GLN A 352 -5.29 14.56 12.73
N ALA A 353 -4.94 14.13 11.51
CA ALA A 353 -3.59 14.27 10.97
C ALA A 353 -3.18 15.75 10.85
N ARG A 354 -4.13 16.64 10.52
CA ARG A 354 -3.89 18.09 10.55
C ARG A 354 -3.54 18.58 11.95
N GLN A 355 -4.39 18.24 12.93
CA GLN A 355 -4.20 18.64 14.32
C GLN A 355 -2.86 18.13 14.89
N LEU A 356 -2.47 16.91 14.52
CA LEU A 356 -1.18 16.32 14.89
C LEU A 356 -0.02 17.19 14.39
N ALA A 357 0.04 17.47 13.08
CA ALA A 357 1.11 18.27 12.49
C ALA A 357 1.13 19.71 13.04
N ASP A 358 -0.03 20.32 13.28
CA ASP A 358 -0.16 21.64 13.88
C ASP A 358 0.33 21.68 15.33
N ASN A 359 0.11 20.61 16.09
CA ASN A 359 0.60 20.49 17.45
C ASN A 359 2.12 20.32 17.48
N ALA A 360 2.66 19.44 16.62
CA ALA A 360 4.10 19.21 16.50
C ALA A 360 4.87 20.50 16.25
N ARG A 361 4.40 21.31 15.29
CA ARG A 361 4.98 22.62 14.98
C ARG A 361 4.95 23.57 16.18
N ARG A 362 3.83 23.61 16.91
CA ARG A 362 3.70 24.44 18.13
C ARG A 362 4.64 24.00 19.24
N VAL A 363 4.81 22.70 19.47
CA VAL A 363 5.74 22.18 20.48
C VAL A 363 7.19 22.50 20.10
N ILE A 364 7.59 22.20 18.86
CA ILE A 364 8.96 22.45 18.37
C ILE A 364 9.30 23.94 18.42
N ALA A 365 8.36 24.82 18.08
CA ALA A 365 8.56 26.27 18.15
C ALA A 365 8.76 26.80 19.58
N ARG A 366 8.22 26.11 20.60
CA ARG A 366 8.39 26.47 22.03
C ARG A 366 9.68 25.93 22.65
N SER A 367 10.27 24.90 22.04
CA SER A 367 11.52 24.28 22.48
C SER A 367 12.78 24.94 21.91
N ARG A 368 12.62 25.93 21.03
CA ARG A 368 13.69 26.81 20.50
C ARG A 368 13.63 28.15 21.21
#